data_AF-A0A401QCZ6-F1
#
_entry.id   AF-A0A401QCZ6-F1
#
_cell.length_a   1.000
_cell.length_b   1.000
_cell.length_c   1.000
_cell.angle_alpha   90.00
_cell.angle_beta   90.00
_cell.angle_gamma   90.00
#
_symmetry.space_group_name_H-M   'P 1'
#
loop_
_entity.id
_entity.type
_entity.pdbx_description
1 polymer ?
#
loop_
_entity_poly.entity_id
_entity_poly.type
_entity_poly.pdbx_seq_one_letter_code
_entity_poly.pdbx_strand_id
1 'polypeptide(L)'
;MNSSRTISEDQPSGLSDPADHSKLTENVAKAFCLALCPHLKLLKEDGKAKLGLRVTLDSDQVGYQAGSNGQPLPSQYMNDLDNALVPVIHGGACQLSEGSVVIELIFYILESFS
;
A
#
# COMPACT_ATOMS: atom_id res chain seq x y z
N MET A 1 -45.60 27.83 6.33
CA MET A 1 -44.63 26.88 6.90
C MET A 1 -44.07 26.01 5.79
N ASN A 2 -42.86 26.31 5.29
CA ASN A 2 -42.11 25.46 4.37
C ASN A 2 -41.21 24.55 5.21
N SER A 3 -41.62 23.30 5.38
CA SER A 3 -40.92 22.33 6.21
C SER A 3 -39.63 21.88 5.53
N SER A 4 -38.53 22.13 6.25
CA SER A 4 -37.29 21.37 6.36
C SER A 4 -36.46 21.07 5.11
N ARG A 5 -35.32 21.79 5.12
CA ARG A 5 -34.08 21.53 4.41
C ARG A 5 -33.53 20.12 4.65
N THR A 6 -32.94 19.60 3.57
CA THR A 6 -31.73 18.76 3.49
C THR A 6 -31.71 17.49 4.33
N ILE A 7 -32.03 16.38 3.65
CA ILE A 7 -31.45 15.06 3.93
C ILE A 7 -29.93 15.24 3.77
N SER A 8 -29.20 15.28 4.87
CA SER A 8 -27.74 15.13 4.84
C SER A 8 -27.47 13.70 4.41
N GLU A 9 -27.07 13.53 3.16
CA GLU A 9 -26.49 12.29 2.69
C GLU A 9 -25.25 12.00 3.53
N ASP A 10 -25.31 10.89 4.27
CA ASP A 10 -24.15 10.25 4.89
C ASP A 10 -23.28 9.74 3.74
N GLN A 11 -22.51 10.65 3.14
CA GLN A 11 -21.59 10.33 2.08
C GLN A 11 -20.39 9.66 2.75
N PRO A 12 -20.15 8.36 2.57
CA PRO A 12 -18.88 7.79 2.99
C PRO A 12 -17.83 8.56 2.21
N SER A 13 -16.95 9.26 2.94
CA SER A 13 -15.77 9.89 2.39
C SER A 13 -14.93 8.80 1.75
N GLY A 14 -15.24 8.52 0.49
CA GLY A 14 -14.43 7.66 -0.33
C GLY A 14 -13.14 8.39 -0.66
N LEU A 15 -12.15 7.62 -1.10
CA LEU A 15 -10.79 8.02 -1.49
C LEU A 15 -10.71 9.18 -2.52
N SER A 16 -11.83 9.81 -2.89
CA SER A 16 -11.92 11.09 -3.60
C SER A 16 -11.13 12.23 -2.92
N ASP A 17 -10.85 12.13 -1.61
CA ASP A 17 -10.01 13.12 -0.92
C ASP A 17 -8.51 12.75 -1.07
N PRO A 18 -7.65 13.65 -1.61
CA PRO A 18 -6.20 13.44 -1.62
C PRO A 18 -5.59 13.12 -0.24
N ALA A 19 -6.27 13.47 0.86
CA ALA A 19 -5.85 13.07 2.21
C ALA A 19 -5.95 11.56 2.45
N ASP A 20 -6.96 10.88 1.90
CA ASP A 20 -7.18 9.45 2.10
C ASP A 20 -6.16 8.62 1.29
N HIS A 21 -5.84 9.05 0.07
CA HIS A 21 -4.74 8.48 -0.72
C HIS A 21 -3.40 8.60 0.01
N SER A 22 -3.15 9.75 0.64
CA SER A 22 -1.95 9.98 1.43
C SER A 22 -1.87 9.04 2.62
N LYS A 23 -3.01 8.81 3.30
CA LYS A 23 -3.08 7.91 4.45
C LYS A 23 -2.86 6.45 4.07
N LEU A 24 -3.49 6.01 3.00
CA LEU A 24 -3.30 4.65 2.48
C LEU A 24 -1.84 4.42 2.06
N THR A 25 -1.26 5.35 1.31
CA THR A 25 0.15 5.29 0.88
C THR A 25 1.08 5.20 2.10
N GLU A 26 0.85 6.01 3.14
CA GLU A 26 1.61 5.95 4.38
C GLU A 26 1.50 4.58 5.07
N ASN A 27 0.28 4.05 5.21
CA ASN A 27 0.04 2.78 5.87
C ASN A 27 0.68 1.62 5.11
N VAL A 28 0.56 1.62 3.78
CA VAL A 28 1.20 0.64 2.88
C VAL A 28 2.73 0.71 3.03
N ALA A 29 3.30 1.91 3.03
CA ALA A 29 4.74 2.09 3.18
C ALA A 29 5.24 1.55 4.52
N LYS A 30 4.51 1.83 5.63
CA LYS A 30 4.85 1.31 6.95
C LYS A 30 4.76 -0.21 7.01
N ALA A 31 3.67 -0.79 6.52
CA ALA A 31 3.46 -2.24 6.51
C ALA A 31 4.57 -2.96 5.72
N PHE A 32 4.93 -2.43 4.54
CA PHE A 32 6.02 -2.96 3.73
C PHE A 32 7.36 -2.94 4.46
N CYS A 33 7.74 -1.78 5.03
CA CYS A 33 8.98 -1.64 5.78
C CYS A 33 9.02 -2.60 6.97
N LEU A 34 7.94 -2.68 7.75
CA LEU A 34 7.88 -3.54 8.94
C LEU A 34 7.98 -5.03 8.58
N ALA A 35 7.31 -5.46 7.52
CA ALA A 35 7.38 -6.84 7.04
C ALA A 35 8.79 -7.22 6.58
N LEU A 36 9.53 -6.28 5.98
CA LEU A 36 10.88 -6.54 5.48
C LEU A 36 11.98 -6.24 6.49
N CYS A 37 11.71 -5.56 7.61
CA CYS A 37 12.69 -5.27 8.67
C CYS A 37 13.53 -6.49 9.07
N PRO A 38 12.96 -7.69 9.34
CA PRO A 38 13.73 -8.88 9.69
C PRO A 38 14.65 -9.38 8.55
N HIS A 39 14.34 -9.01 7.32
CA HIS A 39 14.95 -9.51 6.08
C HIS A 39 15.94 -8.53 5.44
N LEU A 40 16.05 -7.30 5.95
CA LEU A 40 16.88 -6.25 5.34
C LEU A 40 18.34 -6.67 5.14
N LYS A 41 18.89 -7.42 6.10
CA LYS A 41 20.27 -7.92 6.03
C LYS A 41 20.44 -8.87 4.84
N LEU A 42 19.57 -9.87 4.73
CA LEU A 42 19.60 -10.85 3.66
C LEU A 42 19.35 -10.19 2.30
N LEU A 43 18.34 -9.31 2.20
CA LEU A 43 18.05 -8.56 0.97
C LEU A 43 19.25 -7.74 0.49
N LYS A 44 19.97 -7.12 1.43
CA LYS A 44 21.16 -6.35 1.10
C LYS A 44 22.32 -7.24 0.63
N GLU A 45 22.59 -8.34 1.33
CA GLU A 45 23.63 -9.33 0.96
C GLU A 45 23.35 -9.92 -0.44
N ASP A 46 22.07 -10.09 -0.78
CA ASP A 46 21.56 -10.52 -2.09
C ASP A 46 21.65 -9.45 -3.20
N GLY A 47 22.17 -8.25 -2.92
CA GLY A 47 22.24 -7.13 -3.85
C GLY A 47 20.88 -6.47 -4.16
N LYS A 48 19.84 -6.72 -3.35
CA LYS A 48 18.49 -6.14 -3.49
C LYS A 48 18.35 -4.87 -2.66
N ALA A 49 19.19 -3.88 -2.94
CA ALA A 49 19.21 -2.61 -2.21
C ALA A 49 18.07 -1.65 -2.61
N LYS A 50 17.54 -1.77 -3.84
CA LYS A 50 16.39 -1.00 -4.32
C LYS A 50 15.19 -1.92 -4.46
N LEU A 51 14.11 -1.60 -3.75
CA LEU A 51 12.86 -2.35 -3.77
C LEU A 51 11.75 -1.46 -4.37
N GLY A 52 10.84 -2.09 -5.10
CA GLY A 52 9.63 -1.47 -5.62
C GLY A 52 8.40 -2.21 -5.11
N LEU A 53 7.37 -1.46 -4.77
CA LEU A 53 6.05 -1.95 -4.42
C LEU A 53 5.02 -1.24 -5.28
N ARG A 54 4.25 -1.99 -6.07
CA ARG A 54 3.09 -1.48 -6.78
C ARG A 54 1.84 -2.01 -6.12
N VAL A 55 0.90 -1.14 -5.80
CA VAL A 55 -0.43 -1.48 -5.28
C VAL A 55 -1.45 -1.06 -6.32
N THR A 56 -2.34 -1.98 -6.68
CA THR A 56 -3.46 -1.73 -7.57
C THR A 56 -4.75 -1.86 -6.76
N LEU A 57 -5.58 -0.82 -6.86
CA LEU A 57 -6.88 -0.73 -6.21
C LEU A 57 -7.90 -0.47 -7.31
N ASP A 58 -8.55 -1.53 -7.76
CA ASP A 58 -9.65 -1.49 -8.72
C ASP A 58 -10.85 -2.23 -8.15
N SER A 59 -12.04 -1.87 -8.64
CA SER A 59 -13.31 -2.53 -8.33
C SER A 59 -13.29 -4.03 -8.59
N ASP A 60 -12.57 -4.48 -9.62
CA ASP A 60 -12.44 -5.89 -9.98
C ASP A 60 -11.13 -6.53 -9.48
N GLN A 61 -10.08 -5.73 -9.27
CA GLN A 61 -8.74 -6.24 -8.98
C GLN A 61 -8.05 -5.41 -7.90
N VAL A 62 -7.91 -6.02 -6.72
CA VAL A 62 -7.19 -5.46 -5.58
C VAL A 62 -5.97 -6.34 -5.30
N GLY A 63 -4.78 -5.74 -5.27
CA GLY A 63 -3.56 -6.51 -5.04
C GLY A 63 -2.29 -5.68 -5.02
N TYR A 64 -1.16 -6.36 -4.86
CA TYR A 64 0.16 -5.74 -4.91
C TYR A 64 1.16 -6.59 -5.67
N GLN A 65 2.25 -5.94 -6.08
CA GLN A 65 3.43 -6.56 -6.66
C GLN A 65 4.67 -5.96 -6.02
N ALA A 66 5.52 -6.82 -5.46
CA ALA A 66 6.79 -6.42 -4.87
C ALA A 66 7.97 -6.98 -5.68
N GLY A 67 8.98 -6.16 -5.90
CA GLY A 67 10.11 -6.52 -6.74
C GLY A 67 11.39 -5.75 -6.44
N SER A 68 12.49 -6.22 -7.02
CA SER A 68 13.80 -5.59 -6.98
C SER A 68 14.52 -5.87 -8.30
N ASN A 69 15.28 -4.89 -8.83
CA ASN A 69 16.02 -5.03 -10.09
C ASN A 69 15.17 -5.51 -11.29
N GLY A 70 13.89 -5.13 -11.33
CA GLY A 70 12.95 -5.54 -12.38
C GLY A 70 12.48 -6.99 -12.29
N GLN A 71 12.81 -7.71 -11.21
CA GLN A 71 12.34 -9.06 -10.93
C GLN A 71 11.45 -9.09 -9.69
N PRO A 72 10.50 -10.04 -9.59
CA PRO A 72 9.72 -10.24 -8.37
C PRO A 72 10.62 -10.57 -7.18
N LEU A 73 10.19 -10.18 -5.98
CA LEU A 73 10.87 -10.63 -4.77
C LEU A 73 10.68 -12.15 -4.58
N PRO A 74 11.68 -12.85 -4.02
CA PRO A 74 11.56 -14.28 -3.71
C PRO A 74 10.34 -14.60 -2.83
N SER A 75 9.73 -15.78 -3.07
CA SER A 75 8.51 -16.23 -2.38
C SER A 75 8.64 -16.31 -0.86
N GLN A 76 9.87 -16.49 -0.35
CA GLN A 76 10.14 -16.49 1.09
C GLN A 76 9.73 -15.19 1.80
N TYR A 77 9.72 -14.06 1.07
CA TYR A 77 9.27 -12.77 1.63
C TYR A 77 7.77 -12.53 1.42
N MET A 78 7.13 -13.26 0.50
CA MET A 78 5.74 -13.02 0.13
C MET A 78 4.78 -13.31 1.29
N ASN A 79 5.06 -14.32 2.13
CA ASN A 79 4.17 -14.61 3.26
C ASN A 79 4.13 -13.46 4.27
N ASP A 80 5.28 -12.92 4.65
CA ASP A 80 5.38 -11.78 5.57
C ASP A 80 4.77 -10.52 4.96
N LEU A 81 5.00 -10.30 3.66
CA LEU A 81 4.40 -9.19 2.92
C LEU A 81 2.88 -9.32 2.82
N ASP A 82 2.34 -10.50 2.54
CA ASP A 82 0.90 -10.75 2.46
C ASP A 82 0.24 -10.46 3.81
N ASN A 83 0.80 -11.00 4.89
CA ASN A 83 0.27 -10.79 6.24
C ASN A 83 0.22 -9.31 6.65
N ALA A 84 1.15 -8.49 6.16
CA ALA A 84 1.21 -7.06 6.45
C ALA A 84 0.42 -6.19 5.48
N LEU A 85 0.48 -6.47 4.17
CA LEU A 85 -0.06 -5.62 3.11
C LEU A 85 -1.52 -5.93 2.79
N VAL A 86 -1.91 -7.21 2.74
CA VAL A 86 -3.27 -7.61 2.36
C VAL A 86 -4.32 -6.90 3.23
N PRO A 87 -4.21 -6.85 4.57
CA PRO A 87 -5.21 -6.15 5.39
C PRO A 87 -5.28 -4.66 5.12
N VAL A 88 -4.13 -4.01 4.88
CA VAL A 88 -4.04 -2.56 4.63
C VAL A 88 -4.65 -2.19 3.28
N ILE A 89 -4.31 -2.97 2.25
CA ILE A 89 -4.79 -2.76 0.88
C ILE A 89 -6.29 -3.02 0.80
N HIS A 90 -6.79 -4.10 1.39
CA HIS A 90 -8.23 -4.39 1.39
C HIS A 90 -9.02 -3.37 2.23
N GLY A 91 -8.46 -2.93 3.36
CA GLY A 91 -9.06 -1.86 4.16
C GLY A 91 -9.16 -0.53 3.39
N GLY A 92 -8.16 -0.21 2.56
CA GLY A 92 -8.18 0.94 1.67
C GLY A 92 -9.11 0.76 0.47
N ALA A 93 -9.18 -0.44 -0.12
CA ALA A 93 -10.01 -0.74 -1.28
C ALA A 93 -11.50 -0.50 -1.03
N CYS A 94 -11.99 -0.85 0.17
CA CYS A 94 -13.39 -0.59 0.58
C CYS A 94 -13.77 0.89 0.60
N GLN A 95 -12.78 1.79 0.60
CA GLN A 95 -13.00 3.24 0.63
C GLN A 95 -12.96 3.85 -0.78
N LEU A 96 -12.73 3.10 -1.87
CA LEU A 96 -12.80 3.68 -3.21
C LEU A 96 -14.26 3.87 -3.64
N SER A 97 -14.64 5.14 -3.79
CA SER A 97 -15.95 5.56 -4.32
C SER A 97 -15.99 5.45 -5.84
N GLU A 98 -14.97 5.91 -6.57
CA GLU A 98 -14.92 5.83 -8.04
C GLU A 98 -13.48 5.83 -8.59
N GLY A 99 -13.13 4.85 -9.45
CA GLY A 99 -11.90 4.82 -10.26
C GLY A 99 -10.83 3.82 -9.82
N SER A 100 -10.01 3.37 -10.79
CA SER A 100 -8.84 2.51 -10.54
C SER A 100 -7.64 3.34 -10.12
N VAL A 101 -6.99 2.99 -9.02
CA VAL A 101 -5.81 3.67 -8.49
C VAL A 101 -4.62 2.72 -8.48
N VAL A 102 -3.49 3.19 -9.03
CA VAL A 102 -2.22 2.48 -8.97
C VAL A 102 -1.21 3.35 -8.22
N ILE A 103 -0.65 2.80 -7.15
CA ILE A 103 0.35 3.45 -6.30
C ILE A 103 1.67 2.69 -6.45
N GLU A 104 2.74 3.40 -6.79
CA GLU A 104 4.08 2.81 -6.87
C GLU A 104 5.01 3.48 -5.86
N LEU A 105 5.54 2.69 -4.92
CA LEU A 105 6.45 3.11 -3.87
C LEU A 105 7.83 2.51 -4.11
N ILE A 106 8.87 3.32 -3.93
CA ILE A 106 10.26 2.92 -4.09
C ILE A 106 10.97 3.02 -2.75
N PHE A 107 11.62 1.94 -2.33
CA PHE A 107 12.34 1.84 -1.06
C PHE A 107 13.82 1.54 -1.32
N TYR A 108 14.67 2.08 -0.47
CA TYR A 108 16.10 1.83 -0.49
C TYR A 108 16.55 1.27 0.86
N ILE A 109 17.27 0.16 0.83
CA ILE A 109 17.94 -0.40 2.00
C ILE A 109 19.30 0.27 2.13
N LEU A 110 19.47 1.08 3.17
CA LEU A 110 20.71 1.79 3.47
C LEU A 110 21.42 1.12 4.65
N GLU A 111 22.73 1.31 4.75
CA GLU A 111 23.50 0.95 5.95
C GLU A 111 23.39 2.08 6.97
N SER A 112 23.05 1.74 8.22
CA SER A 112 23.20 2.68 9.32
C SER A 112 24.67 2.72 9.73
N PHE A 113 25.34 3.82 9.43
CA PHE A 113 26.66 4.09 10.00
C PHE A 113 26.44 4.66 11.42
N SER A 114 26.61 3.82 12.43
CA SER A 114 26.60 4.20 13.84
C SER A 114 27.97 4.01 14.46
#